data_AF-T0DJ43-F1
#
_entry.id   AF-T0DJ43-F1
#
_cell.length_a   1.000
_cell.length_b   1.000
_cell.length_c   1.000
_cell.angle_alpha   90.00
_cell.angle_beta   90.00
_cell.angle_gamma   90.00
#
_symmetry.space_group_name_H-M   'P 1'
#
loop_
_entity.id
_entity.type
_entity.pdbx_description
1 polymer ?
#
loop_
_entity_poly.entity_id
_entity_poly.type
_entity_poly.pdbx_seq_one_letter_code
_entity_poly.pdbx_strand_id
1 'polypeptide(L)'
;MLSAGFGAGFRIFDKEEHRLFNSRVVARLYFHVAYAIHDTHKKLIKFKDKPTVDNLEDAYLRIDASFGQISALKNEAFILDEIETKSFQDYLKVVNSILTSARNIIEEVLIKAESIEGYKFQESDFKKIVKSIVILERLSDLNLELESEFWQLSAYVYGDITSSFDFKRAVYVASFSGLTICLIGFLVILVLKIRSDSRLEEKNVELVNNYRLANLGEFAANVAHEINNPLTVLLWSVKRLEKNTVNEEEKKRFNMIKNQAQRIDQIIKGIKLLSKNSNHLNNSAIDVDKLFEQLQELVIHKCSANNIALNIEGDCDGCQIWGKEVQILQVLTNFVSNSVDAIEEMEKGRITIRYKNSSDNQLIIHIIDTGKGIKLKDQKKLFAYMYTTKPEAGMGIGLALSTQIIESMNGHIKYLNEEKNTTFEIMLPLYRSSAKHK
;
A
#
# COMPACT_ATOMS: atom_id res chain seq x y z
N MET A 1 -25.43 -0.75 -22.29
CA MET A 1 -26.12 0.42 -21.70
C MET A 1 -25.22 1.63 -21.38
N LEU A 2 -23.90 1.57 -21.64
CA LEU A 2 -22.97 2.69 -21.35
C LEU A 2 -22.55 3.55 -22.57
N SER A 3 -23.08 3.28 -23.77
CA SER A 3 -22.76 4.06 -24.98
C SER A 3 -23.79 5.13 -25.35
N ALA A 4 -24.94 5.19 -24.66
CA ALA A 4 -26.03 6.13 -24.98
C ALA A 4 -25.94 7.48 -24.22
N GLY A 5 -25.03 7.61 -23.24
CA GLY A 5 -24.93 8.80 -22.38
C GLY A 5 -24.01 9.91 -22.87
N PHE A 6 -23.12 9.64 -23.84
CA PHE A 6 -22.12 10.62 -24.31
C PHE A 6 -22.60 11.54 -25.43
N GLY A 7 -23.69 11.20 -26.13
CA GLY A 7 -24.22 11.98 -27.26
C GLY A 7 -25.02 13.23 -26.85
N ALA A 8 -25.53 13.29 -25.63
CA ALA A 8 -26.34 14.42 -25.15
C ALA A 8 -25.48 15.60 -24.64
N GLY A 9 -24.24 15.34 -24.22
CA GLY A 9 -23.33 16.38 -23.71
C GLY A 9 -22.83 17.32 -24.80
N PHE A 10 -22.58 16.82 -26.02
CA PHE A 10 -22.00 17.60 -27.12
C PHE A 10 -22.96 18.62 -27.75
N ARG A 11 -24.28 18.42 -27.67
CA ARG A 11 -25.27 19.39 -28.20
C ARG A 11 -25.53 20.58 -27.27
N ILE A 12 -25.11 20.53 -26.01
CA ILE A 12 -25.31 21.61 -25.04
C ILE A 12 -24.17 22.64 -25.17
N PHE A 13 -22.95 22.19 -25.47
CA PHE A 13 -21.80 23.07 -25.71
C PHE A 13 -22.04 24.02 -26.88
N ASP A 14 -22.71 23.57 -27.94
CA ASP A 14 -23.12 24.39 -29.10
C ASP A 14 -23.89 25.64 -28.66
N LYS A 15 -24.92 25.46 -27.81
CA LYS A 15 -25.82 26.57 -27.43
C LYS A 15 -25.19 27.58 -26.48
N GLU A 16 -24.36 27.13 -25.54
CA GLU A 16 -23.70 28.03 -24.57
C GLU A 16 -22.57 28.82 -25.25
N GLU A 17 -21.77 28.17 -26.11
CA GLU A 17 -20.70 28.83 -26.88
C GLU A 17 -21.28 29.82 -27.89
N HIS A 18 -22.38 29.46 -28.57
CA HIS A 18 -23.06 30.36 -29.49
C HIS A 18 -23.65 31.59 -28.79
N ARG A 19 -24.30 31.42 -27.63
CA ARG A 19 -24.81 32.55 -26.83
C ARG A 19 -23.70 33.50 -26.40
N LEU A 20 -22.55 32.95 -25.97
CA LEU A 20 -21.38 33.73 -25.59
C LEU A 20 -20.81 34.48 -26.80
N PHE A 21 -20.69 33.82 -27.94
CA PHE A 21 -20.20 34.41 -29.17
C PHE A 21 -21.11 35.56 -29.65
N ASN A 22 -22.42 35.33 -29.68
CA ASN A 22 -23.42 36.34 -30.06
C ASN A 22 -23.37 37.56 -29.15
N SER A 23 -23.24 37.38 -27.83
CA SER A 23 -23.07 38.51 -26.89
C SER A 23 -21.84 39.37 -27.22
N ARG A 24 -20.73 38.75 -27.64
CA ARG A 24 -19.50 39.47 -28.01
C ARG A 24 -19.63 40.25 -29.31
N VAL A 25 -20.30 39.66 -30.31
CA VAL A 25 -20.56 40.33 -31.60
C VAL A 25 -21.44 41.56 -31.39
N VAL A 26 -22.51 41.42 -30.61
CA VAL A 26 -23.42 42.54 -30.27
C VAL A 26 -22.67 43.62 -29.49
N ALA A 27 -21.85 43.26 -28.50
CA ALA A 27 -21.02 44.22 -27.75
C ALA A 27 -20.10 45.02 -28.67
N ARG A 28 -19.40 44.31 -29.57
CA ARG A 28 -18.46 44.92 -30.51
C ARG A 28 -19.19 45.89 -31.44
N LEU A 29 -20.31 45.46 -32.02
CA LEU A 29 -21.14 46.31 -32.86
C LEU A 29 -21.57 47.59 -32.12
N TYR A 30 -22.07 47.46 -30.89
CA TYR A 30 -22.47 48.59 -30.05
C TYR A 30 -21.35 49.62 -29.88
N PHE A 31 -20.14 49.18 -29.50
CA PHE A 31 -19.01 50.07 -29.32
C PHE A 31 -18.57 50.75 -30.63
N HIS A 32 -18.63 50.05 -31.77
CA HIS A 32 -18.32 50.66 -33.06
C HIS A 32 -19.36 51.70 -33.47
N VAL A 33 -20.66 51.47 -33.22
CA VAL A 33 -21.70 52.48 -33.47
C VAL A 33 -21.50 53.71 -32.59
N ALA A 34 -21.28 53.53 -31.28
CA ALA A 34 -21.03 54.63 -30.35
C ALA A 34 -19.79 55.46 -30.76
N TYR A 35 -18.69 54.77 -31.11
CA TYR A 35 -17.47 55.40 -31.57
C TYR A 35 -17.68 56.20 -32.87
N ALA A 36 -18.39 55.62 -33.83
CA ALA A 36 -18.70 56.25 -35.11
C ALA A 36 -19.44 57.57 -34.94
N ILE A 37 -20.50 57.56 -34.12
CA ILE A 37 -21.31 58.75 -33.83
C ILE A 37 -20.44 59.83 -33.19
N HIS A 38 -19.69 59.47 -32.15
CA HIS A 38 -18.88 60.42 -31.40
C HIS A 38 -17.79 61.07 -32.27
N ASP A 39 -17.02 60.27 -33.00
CA ASP A 39 -15.89 60.77 -33.78
C ASP A 39 -16.38 61.62 -34.97
N THR A 40 -17.36 61.15 -35.74
CA THR A 40 -17.95 61.93 -36.84
C THR A 40 -18.57 63.22 -36.34
N HIS A 41 -19.36 63.18 -35.26
CA HIS A 41 -19.98 64.37 -34.69
C HIS A 41 -18.94 65.42 -34.29
N LYS A 42 -17.85 65.00 -33.64
CA LYS A 42 -16.73 65.85 -33.26
C LYS A 42 -16.06 66.52 -34.47
N LYS A 43 -15.88 65.79 -35.58
CA LYS A 43 -15.32 66.36 -36.82
C LYS A 43 -16.26 67.35 -37.49
N LEU A 44 -17.57 67.08 -37.52
CA LEU A 44 -18.57 67.99 -38.06
C LEU A 44 -18.69 69.30 -37.25
N ILE A 45 -18.55 69.22 -35.92
CA ILE A 45 -18.45 70.42 -35.06
C ILE A 45 -17.19 71.22 -35.41
N LYS A 46 -16.03 70.55 -35.55
CA LYS A 46 -14.79 71.22 -35.95
C LYS A 46 -14.89 71.90 -37.32
N PHE A 47 -15.58 71.27 -38.28
CA PHE A 47 -15.90 71.87 -39.57
C PHE A 47 -16.80 73.12 -39.42
N LYS A 48 -17.80 73.09 -38.54
CA LYS A 48 -18.65 74.25 -38.24
C LYS A 48 -17.83 75.45 -37.73
N ASP A 49 -16.82 75.20 -36.90
CA ASP A 49 -15.93 76.25 -36.37
C ASP A 49 -14.92 76.74 -37.43
N LYS A 50 -14.43 75.84 -38.30
CA LYS A 50 -13.45 76.12 -39.35
C LYS A 50 -13.86 75.42 -40.66
N PRO A 51 -14.67 76.05 -41.52
CA PRO A 51 -15.25 75.42 -42.70
C PRO A 51 -14.24 75.34 -43.85
N THR A 52 -13.39 74.33 -43.80
CA THR A 52 -12.44 73.97 -44.87
C THR A 52 -12.81 72.63 -45.48
N VAL A 53 -12.43 72.42 -46.74
CA VAL A 53 -12.62 71.13 -47.43
C VAL A 53 -11.97 70.00 -46.63
N ASP A 54 -10.72 70.18 -46.18
CA ASP A 54 -9.99 69.19 -45.36
C ASP A 54 -10.73 68.77 -44.09
N ASN A 55 -11.42 69.70 -43.40
CA ASN A 55 -12.16 69.35 -42.17
C ASN A 55 -13.46 68.61 -42.50
N LEU A 56 -14.07 68.86 -43.67
CA LEU A 56 -15.24 68.13 -44.14
C LEU A 56 -14.86 66.74 -44.63
N GLU A 57 -13.73 66.61 -45.32
CA GLU A 57 -13.14 65.35 -45.77
C GLU A 57 -12.78 64.46 -44.58
N ASP A 58 -12.13 64.99 -43.54
CA ASP A 58 -11.85 64.25 -42.29
C ASP A 58 -13.15 63.74 -41.65
N ALA A 59 -14.23 64.54 -41.62
CA ALA A 59 -15.52 64.09 -41.12
C ALA A 59 -16.12 62.95 -41.97
N TYR A 60 -16.02 63.07 -43.29
CA TYR A 60 -16.49 62.06 -44.24
C TYR A 60 -15.73 60.73 -44.10
N LEU A 61 -14.40 60.77 -44.01
CA LEU A 61 -13.57 59.58 -43.84
C LEU A 61 -13.91 58.83 -42.55
N ARG A 62 -14.26 59.52 -41.46
CA ARG A 62 -14.67 58.87 -40.20
C ARG A 62 -16.01 58.16 -40.30
N ILE A 63 -17.00 58.78 -40.92
CA ILE A 63 -18.32 58.15 -41.08
C ILE A 63 -18.25 56.98 -42.07
N ASP A 64 -17.46 57.08 -43.13
CA ASP A 64 -17.32 56.01 -44.12
C ASP A 64 -16.55 54.80 -43.57
N ALA A 65 -15.44 55.03 -42.88
CA ALA A 65 -14.71 53.95 -42.20
C ALA A 65 -15.60 53.20 -41.18
N SER A 66 -16.41 53.95 -40.44
CA SER A 66 -17.35 53.39 -39.47
C SER A 66 -18.48 52.59 -40.14
N PHE A 67 -19.02 53.10 -41.25
CA PHE A 67 -20.02 52.40 -42.06
C PHE A 67 -19.47 51.06 -42.59
N GLY A 68 -18.22 51.04 -43.04
CA GLY A 68 -17.54 49.81 -43.47
C GLY A 68 -17.40 48.78 -42.34
N GLN A 69 -17.00 49.22 -41.14
CA GLN A 69 -16.88 48.33 -39.97
C GLN A 69 -18.23 47.73 -39.54
N ILE A 70 -19.28 48.55 -39.48
CA ILE A 70 -20.63 48.11 -39.11
C ILE A 70 -21.18 47.13 -40.16
N SER A 71 -20.92 47.38 -41.44
CA SER A 71 -21.30 46.48 -42.53
C SER A 71 -20.57 45.13 -42.45
N ALA A 72 -19.28 45.12 -42.10
CA ALA A 72 -18.52 43.90 -41.90
C ALA A 72 -19.05 43.08 -40.70
N LEU A 73 -19.34 43.74 -39.57
CA LEU A 73 -19.90 43.10 -38.38
C LEU A 73 -21.31 42.56 -38.62
N LYS A 74 -22.13 43.24 -39.43
CA LYS A 74 -23.44 42.75 -39.86
C LYS A 74 -23.31 41.44 -40.65
N ASN A 75 -22.31 41.34 -41.53
CA ASN A 75 -22.06 40.11 -42.27
C ASN A 75 -21.56 38.98 -41.36
N GLU A 76 -20.69 39.27 -40.39
CA GLU A 76 -20.26 38.31 -39.36
C GLU A 76 -21.46 37.79 -38.55
N ALA A 77 -22.40 38.67 -38.19
CA ALA A 77 -23.63 38.31 -37.49
C ALA A 77 -24.61 37.49 -38.35
N PHE A 78 -24.69 37.74 -39.66
CA PHE A 78 -25.59 37.06 -40.59
C PHE A 78 -25.10 35.65 -40.96
N ILE A 79 -23.79 35.46 -41.11
CA ILE A 79 -23.17 34.16 -41.44
C ILE A 79 -23.50 33.08 -40.38
N LEU A 80 -23.83 33.49 -39.16
CA LEU A 80 -24.04 32.61 -38.03
C LEU A 80 -25.51 32.30 -37.73
N ASP A 81 -26.46 32.83 -38.52
CA ASP A 81 -27.90 32.49 -38.51
C ASP A 81 -28.61 32.46 -37.13
N GLU A 82 -28.03 33.09 -36.09
CA GLU A 82 -28.46 32.84 -34.70
C GLU A 82 -28.71 34.10 -33.84
N ILE A 83 -28.51 35.31 -34.37
CA ILE A 83 -28.97 36.54 -33.70
C ILE A 83 -30.41 36.87 -34.16
N GLU A 84 -31.30 35.88 -34.03
CA GLU A 84 -32.72 35.96 -34.42
C GLU A 84 -33.60 36.61 -33.34
N THR A 85 -33.16 37.69 -32.70
CA THR A 85 -34.18 38.59 -32.13
C THR A 85 -34.59 39.55 -33.22
N LYS A 86 -35.87 39.53 -33.59
CA LYS A 86 -36.47 40.49 -34.53
C LYS A 86 -36.05 41.93 -34.18
N SER A 87 -35.94 42.23 -32.88
CA SER A 87 -35.42 43.49 -32.33
C SER A 87 -34.01 43.86 -32.82
N PHE A 88 -33.04 42.94 -32.77
CA PHE A 88 -31.65 43.23 -33.18
C PHE A 88 -31.48 43.43 -34.69
N GLN A 89 -32.20 42.64 -35.49
CA GLN A 89 -32.21 42.82 -36.95
C GLN A 89 -32.85 44.14 -37.35
N ASP A 90 -33.92 44.55 -36.66
CA ASP A 90 -34.58 45.83 -36.90
C ASP A 90 -33.70 46.99 -36.42
N TYR A 91 -32.97 46.84 -35.31
CA TYR A 91 -31.94 47.79 -34.87
C TYR A 91 -30.85 47.98 -35.93
N LEU A 92 -30.26 46.88 -36.43
CA LEU A 92 -29.23 46.93 -37.46
C LEU A 92 -29.71 47.64 -38.74
N LYS A 93 -30.97 47.42 -39.14
CA LYS A 93 -31.57 48.13 -40.28
C LYS A 93 -31.69 49.63 -40.00
N VAL A 94 -32.14 50.01 -38.80
CA VAL A 94 -32.29 51.41 -38.40
C VAL A 94 -30.94 52.12 -38.34
N VAL A 95 -29.94 51.53 -37.69
CA VAL A 95 -28.56 52.05 -37.62
C VAL A 95 -27.98 52.25 -39.01
N ASN A 96 -28.07 51.22 -39.86
CA ASN A 96 -27.52 51.27 -41.21
C ASN A 96 -28.20 52.35 -42.06
N SER A 97 -29.53 52.49 -41.94
CA SER A 97 -30.31 53.52 -42.65
C SER A 97 -29.91 54.93 -42.22
N ILE A 98 -29.77 55.16 -40.91
CA ILE A 98 -29.41 56.46 -40.33
C ILE A 98 -27.98 56.86 -40.71
N LEU A 99 -27.01 55.94 -40.59
CA LEU A 99 -25.62 56.20 -40.98
C LEU A 99 -25.48 56.46 -42.48
N THR A 100 -26.17 55.68 -43.32
CA THR A 100 -26.18 55.91 -44.78
C THR A 100 -26.74 57.29 -45.10
N SER A 101 -27.82 57.70 -44.42
CA SER A 101 -28.43 59.01 -44.62
C SER A 101 -27.48 60.15 -44.23
N ALA A 102 -26.81 60.06 -43.09
CA ALA A 102 -25.82 61.06 -42.66
C ALA A 102 -24.61 61.10 -43.59
N ARG A 103 -24.10 59.93 -44.02
CA ARG A 103 -22.98 59.81 -44.95
C ARG A 103 -23.28 60.48 -46.28
N ASN A 104 -24.41 60.15 -46.90
CA ASN A 104 -24.78 60.68 -48.22
C ASN A 104 -24.93 62.21 -48.21
N ILE A 105 -25.43 62.80 -47.10
CA ILE A 105 -25.53 64.26 -46.98
C ILE A 105 -24.15 64.91 -46.91
N ILE A 106 -23.20 64.32 -46.17
CA ILE A 106 -21.82 64.82 -46.07
C ILE A 106 -21.12 64.68 -47.42
N GLU A 107 -21.28 63.53 -48.06
CA GLU A 107 -20.73 63.20 -49.39
C GLU A 107 -21.21 64.20 -50.46
N GLU A 108 -22.50 64.52 -50.47
CA GLU A 108 -23.08 65.48 -51.42
C GLU A 108 -22.46 66.87 -51.30
N VAL A 109 -22.21 67.33 -50.06
CA VAL A 109 -21.58 68.63 -49.80
C VAL A 109 -20.09 68.59 -50.15
N LEU A 110 -19.41 67.48 -49.87
CA LEU A 110 -18.00 67.29 -50.16
C LEU A 110 -17.72 67.28 -51.66
N ILE A 111 -18.46 66.48 -52.44
CA ILE A 111 -18.32 66.41 -53.90
C ILE A 111 -18.49 67.80 -54.53
N LYS A 112 -19.50 68.56 -54.06
CA LYS A 112 -19.72 69.94 -54.51
C LYS A 112 -18.51 70.84 -54.21
N ALA A 113 -17.95 70.75 -53.01
CA ALA A 113 -16.81 71.55 -52.58
C ALA A 113 -15.51 71.21 -53.32
N GLU A 114 -15.27 69.93 -53.64
CA GLU A 114 -14.10 69.48 -54.40
C GLU A 114 -14.17 69.86 -55.88
N SER A 115 -15.38 69.92 -56.45
CA SER A 115 -15.59 70.24 -57.87
C SER A 115 -15.27 71.70 -58.26
N ILE A 116 -15.08 72.59 -57.27
CA ILE A 116 -14.91 74.03 -57.46
C ILE A 116 -13.65 74.49 -56.72
N GLU A 117 -12.62 74.92 -57.46
CA GLU A 117 -11.39 75.44 -56.86
C GLU A 117 -11.68 76.72 -56.05
N GLY A 118 -11.23 76.76 -54.78
CA GLY A 118 -11.49 77.88 -53.87
C GLY A 118 -12.94 78.00 -53.40
N TYR A 119 -13.69 76.88 -53.39
CA TYR A 119 -15.08 76.85 -52.95
C TYR A 119 -15.33 77.55 -51.62
N LYS A 120 -16.35 78.41 -51.57
CA LYS A 120 -16.84 79.04 -50.34
C LYS A 120 -18.17 78.43 -49.96
N PHE A 121 -18.22 77.80 -48.79
CA PHE A 121 -19.44 77.19 -48.26
C PHE A 121 -20.58 78.19 -48.14
N GLN A 122 -21.74 77.80 -48.64
CA GLN A 122 -22.97 78.59 -48.62
C GLN A 122 -23.87 78.16 -47.47
N GLU A 123 -24.82 79.01 -47.08
CA GLU A 123 -25.79 78.71 -46.01
C GLU A 123 -26.55 77.38 -46.26
N SER A 124 -26.81 77.02 -47.52
CA SER A 124 -27.41 75.74 -47.89
C SER A 124 -26.57 74.53 -47.49
N ASP A 125 -25.25 74.65 -47.57
CA ASP A 125 -24.32 73.56 -47.25
C ASP A 125 -24.27 73.36 -45.73
N PHE A 126 -24.23 74.46 -44.96
CA PHE A 126 -24.32 74.40 -43.50
C PHE A 126 -25.65 73.80 -43.03
N LYS A 127 -26.78 74.12 -43.68
CA LYS A 127 -28.09 73.50 -43.36
C LYS A 127 -28.07 71.98 -43.58
N LYS A 128 -27.41 71.51 -44.63
CA LYS A 128 -27.23 70.07 -44.89
C LYS A 128 -26.35 69.41 -43.82
N ILE A 129 -25.21 70.01 -43.48
CA ILE A 129 -24.32 69.46 -42.44
C ILE A 129 -24.98 69.45 -41.05
N VAL A 130 -25.73 70.49 -40.69
CA VAL A 130 -26.53 70.52 -39.45
C VAL A 130 -27.58 69.41 -39.46
N LYS A 131 -28.21 69.13 -40.62
CA LYS A 131 -29.14 67.99 -40.75
C LYS A 131 -28.43 66.65 -40.49
N SER A 132 -27.21 66.45 -40.98
CA SER A 132 -26.42 65.25 -40.66
C SER A 132 -26.10 65.13 -39.17
N ILE A 133 -25.73 66.23 -38.52
CA ILE A 133 -25.48 66.27 -37.07
C ILE A 133 -26.72 65.81 -36.30
N VAL A 134 -27.90 66.38 -36.59
CA VAL A 134 -29.16 66.01 -35.93
C VAL A 134 -29.52 64.54 -36.17
N ILE A 135 -29.22 64.00 -37.35
CA ILE A 135 -29.43 62.57 -37.67
C ILE A 135 -28.51 61.68 -36.82
N LEU A 136 -27.25 62.07 -36.62
CA LEU A 136 -26.29 61.34 -35.78
C LEU A 136 -26.63 61.45 -34.28
N GLU A 137 -27.13 62.59 -33.81
CA GLU A 137 -27.60 62.75 -32.42
C GLU A 137 -28.77 61.78 -32.11
N ARG A 138 -29.73 61.65 -33.02
CA ARG A 138 -30.82 60.66 -32.89
C ARG A 138 -30.32 59.23 -32.80
N LEU A 139 -29.24 58.91 -33.52
CA LEU A 139 -28.60 57.60 -33.43
C LEU A 139 -27.95 57.40 -32.06
N SER A 140 -27.37 58.45 -31.49
CA SER A 140 -26.75 58.43 -30.16
C SER A 140 -27.78 58.09 -29.08
N ASP A 141 -28.95 58.72 -29.13
CA ASP A 141 -30.03 58.49 -28.17
C ASP A 141 -30.56 57.06 -28.26
N LEU A 142 -30.78 56.57 -29.49
CA LEU A 142 -31.19 55.18 -29.74
C LEU A 142 -30.16 54.17 -29.23
N ASN A 143 -28.87 54.47 -29.40
CA ASN A 143 -27.79 53.62 -28.91
C ASN A 143 -27.80 53.57 -27.37
N LEU A 144 -27.99 54.70 -26.69
CA LEU A 144 -28.01 54.75 -25.22
C LEU A 144 -29.13 53.90 -24.59
N GLU A 145 -30.33 53.88 -25.16
CA GLU A 145 -31.44 53.05 -24.69
C GLU A 145 -31.14 51.56 -24.77
N LEU A 146 -30.46 51.13 -25.84
CA LEU A 146 -30.15 49.73 -26.10
C LEU A 146 -28.95 49.21 -25.30
N GLU A 147 -28.12 50.10 -24.77
CA GLU A 147 -27.00 49.73 -23.90
C GLU A 147 -27.46 48.99 -22.65
N SER A 148 -28.53 49.48 -22.02
CA SER A 148 -29.09 48.88 -20.81
C SER A 148 -29.60 47.47 -21.08
N GLU A 149 -30.33 47.27 -22.18
CA GLU A 149 -30.82 45.95 -22.59
C GLU A 149 -29.68 44.98 -22.88
N PHE A 150 -28.62 45.46 -23.55
CA PHE A 150 -27.43 44.66 -23.84
C PHE A 150 -26.71 44.16 -22.58
N TRP A 151 -26.49 45.04 -21.59
CA TRP A 151 -25.81 44.65 -20.35
C TRP A 151 -26.64 43.67 -19.52
N GLN A 152 -27.97 43.82 -19.49
CA GLN A 152 -28.86 42.88 -18.81
C GLN A 152 -28.84 41.49 -19.46
N LEU A 153 -28.92 41.43 -20.79
CA LEU A 153 -28.86 40.16 -21.52
C LEU A 153 -27.52 39.48 -21.32
N SER A 154 -26.42 40.24 -21.37
CA SER A 154 -25.08 39.72 -21.13
C SER A 154 -24.94 39.14 -19.72
N ALA A 155 -25.36 39.87 -18.69
CA ALA A 155 -25.31 39.40 -17.31
C ALA A 155 -26.10 38.11 -17.10
N TYR A 156 -27.28 38.00 -17.72
CA TYR A 156 -28.10 36.79 -17.69
C TYR A 156 -27.37 35.59 -18.33
N VAL A 157 -26.81 35.76 -19.53
CA VAL A 157 -26.07 34.70 -20.25
C VAL A 157 -24.84 34.24 -19.46
N TYR A 158 -24.05 35.17 -18.92
CA TYR A 158 -22.88 34.81 -18.11
C TYR A 158 -23.25 34.10 -16.81
N GLY A 159 -24.36 34.49 -16.15
CA GLY A 159 -24.86 33.83 -14.96
C GLY A 159 -25.27 32.38 -15.21
N ASP A 160 -26.04 32.14 -16.28
CA ASP A 160 -26.51 30.81 -16.70
C ASP A 160 -25.32 29.88 -17.00
N ILE A 161 -24.36 30.35 -17.79
CA ILE A 161 -23.14 29.60 -18.14
C ILE A 161 -22.32 29.24 -16.89
N THR A 162 -22.11 30.20 -15.99
CA THR A 162 -21.32 29.97 -14.77
C THR A 162 -21.97 28.90 -13.89
N SER A 163 -23.30 28.97 -13.71
CA SER A 163 -24.05 27.98 -12.93
C SER A 163 -23.98 26.57 -13.54
N SER A 164 -24.03 26.47 -14.87
CA SER A 164 -23.89 25.22 -15.63
C SER A 164 -22.50 24.59 -15.42
N PHE A 165 -21.44 25.40 -15.46
CA PHE A 165 -20.07 24.95 -15.18
C PHE A 165 -19.89 24.47 -13.74
N ASP A 166 -20.40 25.21 -12.77
CA ASP A 166 -20.30 24.84 -11.35
C ASP A 166 -21.04 23.53 -11.05
N PHE A 167 -22.23 23.34 -11.63
CA PHE A 167 -22.98 22.10 -11.53
C PHE A 167 -22.21 20.91 -12.13
N LYS A 168 -21.70 21.05 -13.37
CA LYS A 168 -20.89 20.01 -14.03
C LYS A 168 -19.66 19.66 -13.18
N ARG A 169 -18.95 20.67 -12.67
CA ARG A 169 -17.77 20.48 -11.81
C ARG A 169 -18.13 19.71 -10.54
N ALA A 170 -19.22 20.07 -9.88
CA ALA A 170 -19.69 19.37 -8.68
C ALA A 170 -19.99 17.88 -8.97
N VAL A 171 -20.68 17.57 -10.08
CA VAL A 171 -20.98 16.20 -10.49
C VAL A 171 -19.72 15.39 -10.78
N TYR A 172 -18.74 15.97 -11.50
CA TYR A 172 -17.46 15.31 -11.78
C TYR A 172 -16.67 15.03 -10.50
N VAL A 173 -16.56 16.02 -9.60
CA VAL A 173 -15.86 15.86 -8.32
C VAL A 173 -16.52 14.78 -7.48
N ALA A 174 -17.86 14.80 -7.34
CA ALA A 174 -18.61 13.81 -6.56
C ALA A 174 -18.45 12.39 -7.12
N SER A 175 -18.48 12.25 -8.44
CA SER A 175 -18.34 10.96 -9.13
C SER A 175 -16.92 10.40 -8.97
N PHE A 176 -15.89 11.25 -9.13
CA PHE A 176 -14.50 10.85 -8.95
C PHE A 176 -14.18 10.49 -7.49
N SER A 177 -14.66 11.29 -6.53
CA SER A 177 -14.51 10.98 -5.11
C SER A 177 -15.23 9.69 -4.71
N GLY A 178 -16.43 9.45 -5.24
CA GLY A 178 -17.16 8.20 -4.97
C GLY A 178 -16.42 6.97 -5.48
N LEU A 179 -15.91 7.03 -6.72
CA LEU A 179 -15.22 5.91 -7.35
C LEU A 179 -13.88 5.59 -6.65
N THR A 180 -13.15 6.63 -6.21
CA THR A 180 -11.91 6.46 -5.44
C THR A 180 -12.16 5.84 -4.07
N ILE A 181 -13.20 6.27 -3.35
CA ILE A 181 -13.59 5.66 -2.06
C ILE A 181 -13.95 4.19 -2.24
N CYS A 182 -14.73 3.84 -3.26
CA CYS A 182 -15.08 2.45 -3.57
C CYS A 182 -13.85 1.59 -3.88
N LEU A 183 -12.88 2.13 -4.64
CA LEU A 183 -11.66 1.41 -5.01
C LEU A 183 -10.75 1.18 -3.79
N ILE A 184 -10.61 2.17 -2.90
CA ILE A 184 -9.87 2.00 -1.64
C ILE A 184 -10.57 0.97 -0.76
N GLY A 185 -11.89 1.04 -0.61
CA GLY A 185 -12.66 0.06 0.15
C GLY A 185 -12.47 -1.38 -0.37
N PHE A 186 -12.51 -1.55 -1.69
CA PHE A 186 -12.25 -2.85 -2.33
C PHE A 186 -10.84 -3.38 -2.04
N LEU A 187 -9.80 -2.53 -2.17
CA LEU A 187 -8.42 -2.90 -1.86
C LEU A 187 -8.25 -3.32 -0.40
N VAL A 188 -8.85 -2.58 0.54
CA VAL A 188 -8.81 -2.92 1.97
C VAL A 188 -9.45 -4.27 2.23
N ILE A 189 -10.63 -4.53 1.66
CA ILE A 189 -11.33 -5.82 1.79
C ILE A 189 -10.45 -6.97 1.24
N LEU A 190 -9.82 -6.77 0.09
CA LEU A 190 -8.96 -7.77 -0.54
C LEU A 190 -7.73 -8.10 0.33
N VAL A 191 -7.06 -7.09 0.90
CA VAL A 191 -5.92 -7.30 1.80
C VAL A 191 -6.34 -8.02 3.09
N LEU A 192 -7.48 -7.64 3.67
CA LEU A 192 -8.02 -8.32 4.86
C LEU A 192 -8.35 -9.79 4.57
N LYS A 193 -8.92 -10.07 3.39
CA LYS A 193 -9.24 -11.43 2.96
C LYS A 193 -7.99 -12.29 2.83
N ILE A 194 -6.96 -11.82 2.12
CA ILE A 194 -5.68 -12.54 1.97
C ILE A 194 -5.07 -12.85 3.34
N ARG A 195 -5.00 -11.87 4.25
CA ARG A 195 -4.48 -12.10 5.62
C ARG A 195 -5.30 -13.12 6.41
N SER A 196 -6.62 -13.09 6.26
CA SER A 196 -7.50 -14.06 6.91
C SER A 196 -7.24 -15.48 6.41
N ASP A 197 -7.07 -15.64 5.09
CA ASP A 197 -6.86 -16.95 4.48
C ASP A 197 -5.50 -17.54 4.86
N SER A 198 -4.42 -16.74 4.87
CA SER A 198 -3.10 -17.18 5.36
C SER A 198 -3.13 -17.61 6.82
N ARG A 199 -3.81 -16.87 7.69
CA ARG A 199 -3.98 -17.24 9.12
C ARG A 199 -4.77 -18.54 9.29
N LEU A 200 -5.75 -18.79 8.42
CA LEU A 200 -6.53 -20.02 8.43
C LEU A 200 -5.66 -21.20 8.03
N GLU A 201 -4.82 -21.03 7.00
CA GLU A 201 -3.90 -22.05 6.52
C GLU A 201 -2.84 -22.41 7.57
N GLU A 202 -2.22 -21.42 8.21
CA GLU A 202 -1.28 -21.63 9.32
C GLU A 202 -1.93 -22.42 10.46
N LYS A 203 -3.13 -22.03 10.89
CA LYS A 203 -3.89 -22.76 11.93
C LYS A 203 -4.25 -24.18 11.50
N ASN A 204 -4.59 -24.40 10.23
CA ASN A 204 -4.89 -25.74 9.72
C ASN A 204 -3.64 -26.64 9.73
N VAL A 205 -2.48 -26.09 9.36
CA VAL A 205 -1.20 -26.82 9.44
C VAL A 205 -0.88 -27.17 10.89
N GLU A 206 -1.06 -26.22 11.81
CA GLU A 206 -0.88 -26.44 13.25
C GLU A 206 -1.83 -27.51 13.79
N LEU A 207 -3.12 -27.45 13.45
CA LEU A 207 -4.13 -28.44 13.85
C LEU A 207 -3.81 -29.83 13.31
N VAL A 208 -3.39 -29.94 12.05
CA VAL A 208 -3.01 -31.23 11.45
C VAL A 208 -1.78 -31.80 12.15
N ASN A 209 -0.78 -30.97 12.45
CA ASN A 209 0.40 -31.41 13.19
C ASN A 209 0.05 -31.84 14.62
N ASN A 210 -0.77 -31.07 15.34
CA ASN A 210 -1.22 -31.40 16.69
C ASN A 210 -2.06 -32.68 16.71
N TYR A 211 -2.96 -32.86 15.75
CA TYR A 211 -3.77 -34.07 15.60
C TYR A 211 -2.89 -35.30 15.30
N ARG A 212 -1.90 -35.15 14.41
CA ARG A 212 -0.92 -36.21 14.14
C ARG A 212 -0.09 -36.56 15.38
N LEU A 213 0.34 -35.56 16.15
CA LEU A 213 1.11 -35.76 17.38
C LEU A 213 0.28 -36.41 18.48
N ALA A 214 -0.98 -35.99 18.67
CA ALA A 214 -1.89 -36.58 19.65
C ALA A 214 -2.16 -38.05 19.33
N ASN A 215 -2.52 -38.36 18.07
CA ASN A 215 -2.78 -39.74 17.64
C ASN A 215 -1.52 -40.60 17.68
N LEU A 216 -0.38 -40.05 17.24
CA LEU A 216 0.89 -40.75 17.36
C LEU A 216 1.21 -41.01 18.83
N GLY A 217 0.97 -40.04 19.72
CA GLY A 217 1.18 -40.14 21.15
C GLY A 217 0.28 -41.16 21.85
N GLU A 218 -0.98 -41.26 21.46
CA GLU A 218 -1.91 -42.25 22.00
C GLU A 218 -1.54 -43.66 21.52
N PHE A 219 -1.32 -43.82 20.22
CA PHE A 219 -0.84 -45.07 19.62
C PHE A 219 0.49 -45.52 20.23
N ALA A 220 1.43 -44.57 20.33
CA ALA A 220 2.71 -44.67 21.00
C ALA A 220 2.59 -45.21 22.43
N ALA A 221 1.75 -44.60 23.25
CA ALA A 221 1.59 -44.96 24.66
C ALA A 221 0.98 -46.36 24.83
N ASN A 222 0.04 -46.73 23.96
CA ASN A 222 -0.60 -48.05 23.97
C ASN A 222 0.38 -49.14 23.52
N VAL A 223 1.04 -48.95 22.37
CA VAL A 223 2.07 -49.88 21.85
C VAL A 223 3.26 -49.97 22.82
N ALA A 224 3.66 -48.86 23.44
CA ALA A 224 4.68 -48.81 24.47
C ALA A 224 4.36 -49.72 25.65
N HIS A 225 3.15 -49.64 26.17
CA HIS A 225 2.71 -50.47 27.29
C HIS A 225 2.68 -51.95 26.92
N GLU A 226 2.27 -52.29 25.70
CA GLU A 226 2.19 -53.67 25.24
C GLU A 226 3.55 -54.28 24.89
N ILE A 227 4.52 -53.51 24.39
CA ILE A 227 5.87 -54.01 24.10
C ILE A 227 6.75 -54.02 25.36
N ASN A 228 6.62 -53.06 26.28
CA ASN A 228 7.42 -53.05 27.51
C ASN A 228 7.19 -54.30 28.36
N ASN A 229 5.99 -54.87 28.34
CA ASN A 229 5.65 -56.07 29.09
C ASN A 229 6.51 -57.30 28.68
N PRO A 230 6.49 -57.78 27.42
CA PRO A 230 7.33 -58.91 26.99
C PRO A 230 8.82 -58.58 27.05
N LEU A 231 9.21 -57.32 26.79
CA LEU A 231 10.60 -56.89 26.86
C LEU A 231 11.20 -56.97 28.27
N THR A 232 10.40 -56.58 29.27
CA THR A 232 10.78 -56.69 30.68
C THR A 232 10.99 -58.15 31.07
N VAL A 233 10.12 -59.06 30.60
CA VAL A 233 10.25 -60.51 30.81
C VAL A 233 11.53 -61.04 30.15
N LEU A 234 11.86 -60.56 28.95
CA LEU A 234 13.05 -60.96 28.20
C LEU A 234 14.35 -60.51 28.90
N LEU A 235 14.41 -59.25 29.35
CA LEU A 235 15.53 -58.73 30.14
C LEU A 235 15.72 -59.48 31.45
N TRP A 236 14.63 -59.83 32.14
CA TRP A 236 14.67 -60.64 33.36
C TRP A 236 15.20 -62.05 33.10
N SER A 237 14.80 -62.65 31.99
CA SER A 237 15.22 -63.99 31.58
C SER A 237 16.72 -64.03 31.27
N VAL A 238 17.23 -63.03 30.55
CA VAL A 238 18.68 -62.88 30.29
C VAL A 238 19.46 -62.70 31.58
N LYS A 239 19.00 -61.80 32.47
CA LYS A 239 19.65 -61.56 33.77
C LYS A 239 19.68 -62.81 34.67
N ARG A 240 18.68 -63.68 34.55
CA ARG A 240 18.63 -64.97 35.26
C ARG A 240 19.59 -65.99 34.67
N LEU A 241 19.81 -65.99 33.35
CA LEU A 241 20.76 -66.86 32.67
C LEU A 241 22.22 -66.43 32.92
N GLU A 242 22.50 -65.13 33.02
CA GLU A 242 23.82 -64.59 33.42
C GLU A 242 24.27 -65.05 34.82
N LYS A 243 23.34 -65.44 35.71
CA LYS A 243 23.64 -65.94 37.06
C LYS A 243 23.99 -67.43 37.11
N ASN A 244 23.75 -68.18 36.05
CA ASN A 244 24.15 -69.59 35.93
C ASN A 244 25.49 -69.66 35.15
N THR A 245 26.33 -70.67 35.38
CA THR A 245 27.62 -70.79 34.68
C THR A 245 27.41 -70.97 33.17
N VAL A 246 27.78 -69.96 32.38
CA VAL A 246 27.66 -69.92 30.92
C VAL A 246 29.04 -69.66 30.28
N ASN A 247 29.32 -70.27 29.13
CA ASN A 247 30.54 -70.03 28.32
C ASN A 247 30.62 -68.54 27.89
N GLU A 248 31.83 -67.99 27.71
CA GLU A 248 32.09 -66.63 27.22
C GLU A 248 31.39 -66.28 25.88
N GLU A 249 31.20 -67.25 24.97
CA GLU A 249 30.42 -67.03 23.74
C GLU A 249 28.92 -66.80 24.01
N GLU A 250 28.35 -67.54 24.95
CA GLU A 250 26.94 -67.43 25.31
C GLU A 250 26.68 -66.15 26.11
N LYS A 251 27.62 -65.74 26.98
CA LYS A 251 27.62 -64.40 27.62
C LYS A 251 27.59 -63.27 26.60
N LYS A 252 28.39 -63.34 25.53
CA LYS A 252 28.36 -62.33 24.45
C LYS A 252 26.99 -62.26 23.76
N ARG A 253 26.38 -63.41 23.46
CA ARG A 253 25.03 -63.47 22.86
C ARG A 253 23.96 -62.92 23.80
N PHE A 254 24.04 -63.23 25.10
CA PHE A 254 23.12 -62.69 26.10
C PHE A 254 23.26 -61.17 26.27
N ASN A 255 24.48 -60.65 26.29
CA ASN A 255 24.71 -59.20 26.32
C ASN A 255 24.16 -58.51 25.05
N MET A 256 24.29 -59.12 23.87
CA MET A 256 23.67 -58.58 22.65
C MET A 256 22.14 -58.51 22.78
N ILE A 257 21.48 -59.56 23.24
CA ILE A 257 20.03 -59.60 23.42
C ILE A 257 19.57 -58.56 24.44
N LYS A 258 20.28 -58.44 25.56
CA LYS A 258 20.03 -57.44 26.61
C LYS A 258 20.16 -56.02 26.08
N ASN A 259 21.20 -55.74 25.31
CA ASN A 259 21.41 -54.42 24.71
C ASN A 259 20.30 -54.08 23.70
N GLN A 260 19.88 -55.04 22.87
CA GLN A 260 18.75 -54.82 21.95
C GLN A 260 17.43 -54.62 22.70
N ALA A 261 17.21 -55.36 23.79
CA ALA A 261 16.01 -55.18 24.59
C ALA A 261 16.00 -53.82 25.31
N GLN A 262 17.13 -53.37 25.87
CA GLN A 262 17.25 -52.02 26.43
C GLN A 262 17.04 -50.92 25.39
N ARG A 263 17.52 -51.14 24.16
CA ARG A 263 17.31 -50.22 23.04
C ARG A 263 15.83 -50.07 22.69
N ILE A 264 15.08 -51.17 22.66
CA ILE A 264 13.61 -51.13 22.43
C ILE A 264 12.89 -50.38 23.56
N ASP A 265 13.30 -50.57 24.82
CA ASP A 265 12.72 -49.84 25.97
C ASP A 265 12.96 -48.33 25.86
N GLN A 266 14.14 -47.93 25.37
CA GLN A 266 14.44 -46.52 25.09
C GLN A 266 13.60 -45.95 23.95
N ILE A 267 13.38 -46.70 22.85
CA ILE A 267 12.49 -46.30 21.75
C ILE A 267 11.10 -46.01 22.29
N ILE A 268 10.57 -46.94 23.08
CA ILE A 268 9.25 -46.87 23.68
C ILE A 268 9.10 -45.68 24.62
N LYS A 269 10.11 -45.42 25.47
CA LYS A 269 10.11 -44.27 26.38
C LYS A 269 10.11 -42.95 25.62
N GLY A 270 10.90 -42.82 24.56
CA GLY A 270 10.92 -41.63 23.70
C GLY A 270 9.56 -41.38 23.03
N ILE A 271 8.94 -42.45 22.55
CA ILE A 271 7.60 -42.47 21.94
C ILE A 271 6.50 -42.06 22.95
N LYS A 272 6.56 -42.54 24.20
CA LYS A 272 5.63 -42.18 25.28
C LYS A 272 5.78 -40.73 25.77
N LEU A 273 6.99 -40.17 25.72
CA LEU A 273 7.25 -38.78 26.08
C LEU A 273 6.61 -37.78 25.10
N LEU A 274 6.60 -38.11 23.79
CA LEU A 274 5.89 -37.32 22.78
C LEU A 274 4.38 -37.20 23.10
N SER A 275 3.78 -38.24 23.67
CA SER A 275 2.37 -38.29 24.08
C SER A 275 2.05 -37.43 25.31
N LYS A 276 2.92 -37.46 26.32
CA LYS A 276 2.68 -36.81 27.63
C LYS A 276 2.97 -35.31 27.65
N ASN A 277 3.67 -34.78 26.63
CA ASN A 277 4.04 -33.37 26.56
C ASN A 277 2.86 -32.41 26.28
N SER A 278 1.63 -32.91 26.18
CA SER A 278 0.39 -32.13 26.06
C SER A 278 -0.15 -31.56 27.39
N ASN A 279 0.38 -31.97 28.56
CA ASN A 279 -0.14 -31.55 29.88
C ASN A 279 0.81 -30.63 30.67
N HIS A 280 0.40 -29.36 30.85
CA HIS A 280 1.13 -28.28 31.56
C HIS A 280 1.04 -28.31 33.10
N LEU A 281 0.33 -29.28 33.70
CA LEU A 281 -0.13 -29.21 35.10
C LEU A 281 0.94 -29.25 36.22
N ASN A 282 2.24 -29.40 35.92
CA ASN A 282 3.31 -29.59 36.92
C ASN A 282 4.55 -28.71 36.71
N ASN A 283 4.44 -27.51 36.14
CA ASN A 283 5.60 -26.62 35.98
C ASN A 283 5.98 -25.93 37.30
N SER A 284 7.28 -25.72 37.51
CA SER A 284 7.84 -24.99 38.65
C SER A 284 9.00 -24.08 38.22
N ALA A 285 9.41 -23.18 39.11
CA ALA A 285 10.65 -22.44 38.95
C ALA A 285 11.83 -23.39 39.17
N ILE A 286 12.78 -23.41 38.24
CA ILE A 286 13.96 -24.26 38.24
C ILE A 286 15.17 -23.36 38.37
N ASP A 287 16.01 -23.65 39.36
CA ASP A 287 17.29 -23.00 39.58
C ASP A 287 18.31 -23.48 38.52
N VAL A 288 18.88 -22.55 37.77
CA VAL A 288 19.76 -22.88 36.63
C VAL A 288 21.07 -23.49 37.08
N ASP A 289 21.65 -23.03 38.18
CA ASP A 289 22.94 -23.54 38.65
C ASP A 289 22.79 -24.98 39.13
N LYS A 290 21.75 -25.26 39.93
CA LYS A 290 21.41 -26.63 40.37
C LYS A 290 21.10 -27.57 39.20
N LEU A 291 20.47 -27.04 38.15
CA LEU A 291 20.19 -27.81 36.95
C LEU A 291 21.49 -28.30 36.27
N PHE A 292 22.49 -27.43 36.17
CA PHE A 292 23.79 -27.79 35.57
C PHE A 292 24.65 -28.68 36.47
N GLU A 293 24.56 -28.54 37.81
CA GLU A 293 25.14 -29.49 38.76
C GLU A 293 24.59 -30.90 38.55
N GLN A 294 23.26 -31.05 38.49
CA GLN A 294 22.62 -32.34 38.24
C GLN A 294 22.95 -32.89 36.85
N LEU A 295 23.01 -32.03 35.82
CA LEU A 295 23.43 -32.46 34.49
C LEU A 295 24.84 -33.05 34.53
N GLN A 296 25.77 -32.40 35.24
CA GLN A 296 27.14 -32.87 35.38
C GLN A 296 27.18 -34.28 35.97
N GLU A 297 26.47 -34.52 37.08
CA GLU A 297 26.38 -35.84 37.70
C GLU A 297 25.85 -36.92 36.75
N LEU A 298 24.85 -36.59 35.92
CA LEU A 298 24.22 -37.53 35.00
C LEU A 298 25.13 -37.93 33.83
N VAL A 299 25.97 -37.02 33.32
CA VAL A 299 26.70 -37.23 32.07
C VAL A 299 28.20 -37.47 32.24
N ILE A 300 28.77 -37.18 33.42
CA ILE A 300 30.22 -37.30 33.67
C ILE A 300 30.74 -38.73 33.45
N HIS A 301 30.02 -39.74 33.94
CA HIS A 301 30.40 -41.14 33.75
C HIS A 301 30.39 -41.56 32.28
N LYS A 302 29.40 -41.08 31.51
CA LYS A 302 29.29 -41.37 30.08
C LYS A 302 30.43 -40.71 29.29
N CYS A 303 30.76 -39.46 29.60
CA CYS A 303 31.87 -38.75 28.96
C CYS A 303 33.22 -39.41 29.29
N SER A 304 33.44 -39.73 30.57
CA SER A 304 34.66 -40.41 31.03
C SER A 304 34.84 -41.79 30.41
N ALA A 305 33.77 -42.58 30.27
CA ALA A 305 33.82 -43.91 29.64
C ALA A 305 34.22 -43.85 28.15
N ASN A 306 33.98 -42.72 27.49
CA ASN A 306 34.32 -42.48 26.09
C ASN A 306 35.60 -41.63 25.92
N ASN A 307 36.36 -41.36 26.99
CA ASN A 307 37.55 -40.50 26.99
C ASN A 307 37.29 -39.07 26.45
N ILE A 308 36.12 -38.51 26.75
CA ILE A 308 35.71 -37.16 26.32
C ILE A 308 35.83 -36.19 27.49
N ALA A 309 36.53 -35.07 27.28
CA ALA A 309 36.62 -34.01 28.28
C ALA A 309 35.33 -33.18 28.31
N LEU A 310 34.66 -33.12 29.46
CA LEU A 310 33.47 -32.30 29.69
C LEU A 310 33.87 -31.03 30.45
N ASN A 311 33.53 -29.87 29.90
CA ASN A 311 33.65 -28.58 30.57
C ASN A 311 32.27 -27.92 30.65
N ILE A 312 31.81 -27.58 31.85
CA ILE A 312 30.58 -26.81 32.05
C ILE A 312 30.99 -25.49 32.69
N GLU A 313 30.76 -24.39 31.99
CA GLU A 313 31.19 -23.07 32.42
C GLU A 313 30.06 -22.06 32.22
N GLY A 314 29.64 -21.40 33.28
CA GLY A 314 28.55 -20.45 33.22
C GLY A 314 28.37 -19.80 34.56
N ASP A 315 27.85 -18.59 34.53
CA ASP A 315 27.48 -17.84 35.72
C ASP A 315 26.15 -17.14 35.40
N CYS A 316 25.13 -17.49 36.18
CA CYS A 316 23.79 -16.94 36.06
C CYS A 316 23.21 -16.83 37.48
N ASP A 317 23.89 -16.07 38.34
CA ASP A 317 23.49 -15.84 39.73
C ASP A 317 21.98 -15.56 39.87
N GLY A 318 21.28 -16.49 40.55
CA GLY A 318 19.85 -16.39 40.84
C GLY A 318 18.91 -16.54 39.65
N CYS A 319 19.41 -17.01 38.50
CA CYS A 319 18.59 -17.27 37.32
C CYS A 319 17.64 -18.44 37.56
N GLN A 320 16.36 -18.23 37.25
CA GLN A 320 15.35 -19.26 37.27
C GLN A 320 14.68 -19.39 35.90
N ILE A 321 14.28 -20.59 35.52
CA ILE A 321 13.44 -20.85 34.33
C ILE A 321 12.13 -21.52 34.76
N TRP A 322 11.07 -21.39 33.95
CA TRP A 322 9.77 -21.99 34.26
C TRP A 322 9.52 -23.24 33.43
N GLY A 323 9.37 -24.39 34.08
CA GLY A 323 9.13 -25.65 33.37
C GLY A 323 9.20 -26.88 34.28
N LYS A 324 9.51 -28.04 33.69
CA LYS A 324 9.76 -29.28 34.45
C LYS A 324 11.25 -29.62 34.37
N GLU A 325 11.91 -29.68 35.52
CA GLU A 325 13.35 -29.96 35.64
C GLU A 325 13.77 -31.23 34.87
N VAL A 326 12.99 -32.30 35.01
CA VAL A 326 13.20 -33.57 34.31
C VAL A 326 13.20 -33.41 32.78
N GLN A 327 12.36 -32.53 32.23
CA GLN A 327 12.26 -32.32 30.78
C GLN A 327 13.48 -31.55 30.26
N ILE A 328 13.92 -30.51 30.96
CA ILE A 328 15.11 -29.75 30.52
C ILE A 328 16.40 -30.57 30.69
N LEU A 329 16.54 -31.36 31.76
CA LEU A 329 17.63 -32.33 31.89
C LEU A 329 17.64 -33.34 30.75
N GLN A 330 16.46 -33.80 30.32
CA GLN A 330 16.34 -34.69 29.17
C GLN A 330 16.82 -34.04 27.87
N VAL A 331 16.49 -32.76 27.64
CA VAL A 331 16.99 -32.00 26.49
C VAL A 331 18.51 -31.94 26.51
N LEU A 332 19.08 -31.51 27.64
CA LEU A 332 20.52 -31.32 27.79
C LEU A 332 21.29 -32.64 27.68
N THR A 333 20.81 -33.71 28.31
CA THR A 333 21.41 -35.05 28.22
C THR A 333 21.33 -35.64 26.80
N ASN A 334 20.27 -35.32 26.05
CA ASN A 334 20.14 -35.71 24.65
C ASN A 334 21.17 -35.00 23.76
N PHE A 335 21.39 -33.70 23.97
CA PHE A 335 22.47 -32.99 23.27
C PHE A 335 23.85 -33.53 23.63
N VAL A 336 24.14 -33.75 24.92
CA VAL A 336 25.43 -34.35 25.34
C VAL A 336 25.62 -35.74 24.72
N SER A 337 24.56 -36.55 24.66
CA SER A 337 24.62 -37.86 24.01
C SER A 337 24.91 -37.75 22.51
N ASN A 338 24.24 -36.84 21.81
CA ASN A 338 24.52 -36.59 20.39
C ASN A 338 25.96 -36.14 20.17
N SER A 339 26.50 -35.30 21.06
CA SER A 339 27.90 -34.85 21.00
C SER A 339 28.89 -35.98 21.29
N VAL A 340 28.62 -36.85 22.27
CA VAL A 340 29.44 -38.06 22.53
C VAL A 340 29.50 -38.93 21.27
N ASP A 341 28.35 -39.21 20.67
CA ASP A 341 28.28 -40.05 19.47
C ASP A 341 28.97 -39.36 18.27
N ALA A 342 28.97 -38.02 18.19
CA ALA A 342 29.65 -37.28 17.13
C ALA A 342 31.18 -37.31 17.25
N ILE A 343 31.69 -37.56 18.46
CA ILE A 343 33.11 -37.55 18.84
C ILE A 343 33.72 -38.97 18.83
N GLU A 344 32.90 -40.04 18.92
CA GLU A 344 33.30 -41.44 19.19
C GLU A 344 34.52 -41.99 18.40
N GLU A 345 34.86 -41.43 17.23
CA GLU A 345 36.02 -41.83 16.40
C GLU A 345 37.23 -40.87 16.46
N MET A 346 37.26 -39.91 17.39
CA MET A 346 38.31 -38.88 17.47
C MET A 346 39.23 -39.10 18.70
N GLU A 347 40.55 -38.98 18.51
CA GLU A 347 41.54 -39.24 19.57
C GLU A 347 41.45 -38.29 20.78
N LYS A 348 40.90 -37.08 20.61
CA LYS A 348 40.77 -36.07 21.67
C LYS A 348 39.45 -35.30 21.55
N GLY A 349 38.40 -35.85 22.13
CA GLY A 349 37.07 -35.25 22.18
C GLY A 349 36.88 -34.24 23.31
N ARG A 350 36.19 -33.12 23.03
CA ARG A 350 35.73 -32.18 24.07
C ARG A 350 34.28 -31.77 23.84
N ILE A 351 33.52 -31.74 24.93
CA ILE A 351 32.19 -31.13 25.02
C ILE A 351 32.29 -29.95 25.98
N THR A 352 31.85 -28.77 25.53
CA THR A 352 31.79 -27.56 26.36
C THR A 352 30.35 -27.06 26.41
N ILE A 353 29.79 -26.95 27.61
CA ILE A 353 28.47 -26.36 27.83
C ILE A 353 28.68 -25.00 28.48
N ARG A 354 28.25 -23.94 27.78
CA ARG A 354 28.25 -22.58 28.31
C ARG A 354 26.85 -22.12 28.60
N TYR A 355 26.65 -21.41 29.70
CA TYR A 355 25.38 -20.76 29.95
C TYR A 355 25.57 -19.37 30.56
N LYS A 356 24.70 -18.44 30.19
CA LYS A 356 24.73 -17.06 30.69
C LYS A 356 23.36 -16.40 30.62
N ASN A 357 23.20 -15.36 31.44
CA ASN A 357 22.11 -14.41 31.27
C ASN A 357 22.39 -13.45 30.09
N SER A 358 21.43 -13.28 29.19
CA SER A 358 21.46 -12.27 28.12
C SER A 358 20.93 -10.93 28.61
N SER A 359 21.32 -9.84 27.95
CA SER A 359 20.76 -8.49 28.19
C SER A 359 19.23 -8.45 28.07
N ASP A 360 18.65 -9.37 27.29
CA ASP A 360 17.22 -9.43 27.00
C ASP A 360 16.44 -10.34 27.98
N ASN A 361 16.99 -10.61 29.17
CA ASN A 361 16.35 -11.42 30.22
C ASN A 361 16.04 -12.86 29.76
N GLN A 362 17.00 -13.45 29.04
CA GLN A 362 16.95 -14.82 28.54
C GLN A 362 18.18 -15.59 29.02
N LEU A 363 17.99 -16.84 29.40
CA LEU A 363 19.06 -17.81 29.58
C LEU A 363 19.49 -18.31 28.20
N ILE A 364 20.76 -18.09 27.87
CA ILE A 364 21.39 -18.64 26.67
C ILE A 364 22.27 -19.80 27.09
N ILE A 365 22.08 -20.96 26.48
CA ILE A 365 22.88 -22.17 26.67
C ILE A 365 23.52 -22.55 25.35
N HIS A 366 24.84 -22.61 25.29
CA HIS A 366 25.61 -23.11 24.16
C HIS A 366 26.16 -24.50 24.48
N ILE A 367 25.90 -25.46 23.60
CA ILE A 367 26.46 -26.81 23.69
C ILE A 367 27.38 -26.99 22.49
N ILE A 368 28.67 -27.10 22.78
CA ILE A 368 29.75 -27.06 21.79
C ILE A 368 30.48 -28.39 21.80
N ASP A 369 30.58 -29.06 20.66
CA ASP A 369 31.36 -30.29 20.51
C ASP A 369 32.42 -30.19 19.41
N THR A 370 33.53 -30.89 19.62
CA THR A 370 34.63 -31.00 18.65
C THR A 370 34.42 -32.14 17.66
N GLY A 371 33.17 -32.59 17.44
CA GLY A 371 32.83 -33.68 16.55
C GLY A 371 32.98 -33.33 15.06
N LYS A 372 32.56 -34.24 14.18
CA LYS A 372 32.69 -34.11 12.71
C LYS A 372 31.82 -33.02 12.06
N GLY A 373 31.07 -32.24 12.86
CA GLY A 373 30.12 -31.25 12.36
C GLY A 373 28.93 -31.86 11.62
N ILE A 374 28.08 -30.99 11.05
CA ILE A 374 26.85 -31.39 10.36
C ILE A 374 26.91 -30.99 8.89
N LYS A 375 26.75 -31.96 7.98
CA LYS A 375 26.77 -31.75 6.53
C LYS A 375 25.63 -30.80 6.11
N LEU A 376 25.90 -29.91 5.16
CA LEU A 376 24.95 -28.89 4.68
C LEU A 376 23.57 -29.46 4.27
N LYS A 377 23.55 -30.63 3.64
CA LYS A 377 22.33 -31.32 3.22
C LYS A 377 21.44 -31.80 4.39
N ASP A 378 22.04 -32.03 5.55
CA ASP A 378 21.38 -32.61 6.72
C ASP A 378 20.89 -31.49 7.67
N GLN A 379 21.47 -30.28 7.58
CA GLN A 379 21.12 -29.11 8.41
C GLN A 379 19.63 -28.73 8.34
N LYS A 380 19.02 -28.76 7.15
CA LYS A 380 17.59 -28.43 6.97
C LYS A 380 16.63 -29.44 7.62
N LYS A 381 17.12 -30.61 8.00
CA LYS A 381 16.32 -31.73 8.51
C LYS A 381 16.67 -32.09 9.96
N LEU A 382 17.58 -31.36 10.61
CA LEU A 382 18.07 -31.66 11.96
C LEU A 382 16.96 -31.83 13.00
N PHE A 383 15.91 -31.01 12.89
CA PHE A 383 14.78 -31.00 13.82
C PHE A 383 13.56 -31.77 13.28
N ALA A 384 13.70 -32.44 12.12
CA ALA A 384 12.62 -33.24 11.56
C ALA A 384 12.48 -34.58 12.32
N TYR A 385 11.25 -35.00 12.59
CA TYR A 385 10.97 -36.27 13.25
C TYR A 385 11.52 -37.46 12.45
N MET A 386 12.10 -38.43 13.16
CA MET A 386 12.66 -39.68 12.64
C MET A 386 13.80 -39.50 11.62
N TYR A 387 14.35 -38.30 11.51
CA TYR A 387 15.52 -38.04 10.67
C TYR A 387 16.79 -38.34 11.46
N THR A 388 17.61 -39.26 10.95
CA THR A 388 18.88 -39.66 11.57
C THR A 388 19.95 -39.84 10.49
N THR A 389 21.17 -39.41 10.76
CA THR A 389 22.35 -39.71 9.92
C THR A 389 23.02 -41.02 10.34
N LYS A 390 22.49 -41.70 11.36
CA LYS A 390 23.00 -42.95 11.93
C LYS A 390 21.88 -43.99 12.07
N PRO A 391 21.58 -44.77 11.01
CA PRO A 391 20.48 -45.73 11.01
C PRO A 391 20.65 -46.84 12.07
N GLU A 392 21.89 -47.20 12.41
CA GLU A 392 22.19 -48.28 13.35
C GLU A 392 22.22 -47.85 14.82
N ALA A 393 22.18 -46.56 15.17
CA ALA A 393 22.29 -46.08 16.56
C ALA A 393 21.29 -44.97 16.94
N GLY A 394 20.90 -44.09 16.00
CA GLY A 394 20.07 -42.92 16.30
C GLY A 394 18.62 -43.10 15.86
N MET A 395 17.67 -42.84 16.75
CA MET A 395 16.22 -42.94 16.46
C MET A 395 15.67 -41.75 15.68
N GLY A 396 16.42 -40.64 15.57
CA GLY A 396 15.97 -39.41 14.92
C GLY A 396 14.83 -38.68 15.65
N ILE A 397 14.57 -39.02 16.91
CA ILE A 397 13.50 -38.43 17.75
C ILE A 397 14.07 -37.35 18.68
N GLY A 398 15.33 -37.48 19.11
CA GLY A 398 15.91 -36.70 20.18
C GLY A 398 15.85 -35.18 19.95
N LEU A 399 16.34 -34.70 18.81
CA LEU A 399 16.35 -33.26 18.50
C LEU A 399 14.94 -32.70 18.29
N ALA A 400 14.05 -33.43 17.60
CA ALA A 400 12.66 -33.02 17.41
C ALA A 400 11.90 -32.91 18.74
N LEU A 401 12.08 -33.88 19.64
CA LEU A 401 11.53 -33.84 21.00
C LEU A 401 12.13 -32.70 21.82
N SER A 402 13.44 -32.45 21.66
CA SER A 402 14.12 -31.35 22.33
C SER A 402 13.53 -29.99 21.93
N THR A 403 13.30 -29.79 20.63
CA THR A 403 12.64 -28.58 20.10
C THR A 403 11.25 -28.42 20.71
N GLN A 404 10.43 -29.47 20.70
CA GLN A 404 9.08 -29.42 21.28
C GLN A 404 9.08 -29.07 22.78
N ILE A 405 10.01 -29.65 23.56
CA ILE A 405 10.14 -29.35 24.99
C ILE A 405 10.53 -27.87 25.18
N ILE A 406 11.54 -27.39 24.46
CA ILE A 406 12.02 -26.01 24.57
C ILE A 406 10.94 -25.01 24.12
N GLU A 407 10.23 -25.28 23.04
CA GLU A 407 9.09 -24.46 22.58
C GLU A 407 7.96 -24.43 23.62
N SER A 408 7.69 -25.54 24.30
CA SER A 408 6.69 -25.58 25.40
C SER A 408 7.08 -24.74 26.62
N MET A 409 8.36 -24.39 26.73
CA MET A 409 8.92 -23.48 27.74
C MET A 409 9.10 -22.04 27.18
N ASN A 410 8.46 -21.73 26.05
CA ASN A 410 8.58 -20.47 25.31
C ASN A 410 10.02 -20.14 24.88
N GLY A 411 10.84 -21.17 24.70
CA GLY A 411 12.20 -21.05 24.20
C GLY A 411 12.33 -21.44 22.73
N HIS A 412 13.57 -21.43 22.25
CA HIS A 412 13.89 -21.94 20.92
C HIS A 412 15.31 -22.53 20.86
N ILE A 413 15.54 -23.39 19.87
CA ILE A 413 16.81 -24.05 19.61
C ILE A 413 17.32 -23.65 18.24
N LYS A 414 18.62 -23.33 18.14
CA LYS A 414 19.29 -23.00 16.89
C LYS A 414 20.59 -23.78 16.75
N TYR A 415 20.94 -24.13 15.51
CA TYR A 415 22.26 -24.61 15.15
C TYR A 415 23.09 -23.45 14.58
N LEU A 416 24.26 -23.20 15.14
CA LEU A 416 25.18 -22.13 14.70
C LEU A 416 26.19 -22.73 13.71
N ASN A 417 25.88 -22.61 12.42
CA ASN A 417 26.63 -23.25 11.33
C ASN A 417 27.91 -22.50 10.92
N GLU A 418 28.13 -21.29 11.43
CA GLU A 418 29.32 -20.46 11.16
C GLU A 418 30.47 -20.72 12.16
N GLU A 419 30.18 -21.45 13.24
CA GLU A 419 31.16 -21.77 14.28
C GLU A 419 32.10 -22.89 13.83
N LYS A 420 33.36 -22.83 14.29
CA LYS A 420 34.39 -23.83 13.96
C LYS A 420 34.04 -25.24 14.46
N ASN A 421 33.30 -25.32 15.55
CA ASN A 421 32.85 -26.53 16.22
C ASN A 421 31.32 -26.64 16.12
N THR A 422 30.79 -27.86 16.20
CA THR A 422 29.32 -28.06 16.22
C THR A 422 28.76 -27.33 17.43
N THR A 423 27.92 -26.31 17.20
CA THR A 423 27.38 -25.48 18.29
C THR A 423 25.87 -25.40 18.18
N PHE A 424 25.20 -25.84 19.24
CA PHE A 424 23.76 -25.65 19.43
C PHE A 424 23.51 -24.58 20.47
N GLU A 425 22.57 -23.69 20.18
CA GLU A 425 22.13 -22.62 21.05
C GLU A 425 20.69 -22.88 21.49
N ILE A 426 20.47 -22.89 22.80
CA ILE A 426 19.14 -22.98 23.41
C ILE A 426 18.90 -21.65 24.12
N MET A 427 17.76 -21.03 23.84
CA MET A 427 17.32 -19.79 24.48
C MET A 427 16.03 -20.02 25.24
N LEU A 428 16.01 -19.65 26.52
CA LEU A 428 14.86 -19.77 27.41
C LEU A 428 14.59 -18.46 28.13
N PRO A 429 13.33 -18.04 28.31
CA PRO A 429 13.01 -16.85 29.10
C PRO A 429 13.29 -17.08 30.59
N LEU A 430 13.93 -16.11 31.25
CA LEU A 430 14.12 -16.17 32.70
C LEU A 430 12.80 -15.89 33.44
N TYR A 431 12.49 -16.75 34.40
CA TYR A 431 11.37 -16.61 35.32
C TYR A 431 11.65 -15.52 36.34
N ARG A 432 10.86 -14.44 36.29
CA ARG A 432 10.84 -13.44 37.35
C ARG A 432 9.79 -13.84 38.37
N SER A 433 10.24 -14.27 39.55
CA SER A 433 9.36 -14.29 40.73
C SER A 433 8.93 -12.84 40.97
N SER A 434 7.63 -12.55 40.91
CA SER A 434 7.13 -11.26 41.36
C SER A 434 7.44 -11.14 42.84
N ALA A 435 8.54 -10.45 43.16
CA ALA A 435 8.87 -10.10 44.53
C ALA A 435 7.64 -9.39 45.11
N LYS A 436 7.02 -10.02 46.12
CA LYS A 436 6.00 -9.41 46.96
C LYS A 436 6.55 -8.05 47.41
N HIS A 437 5.93 -6.97 46.93
CA HIS A 437 6.00 -5.69 47.63
C HIS A 437 5.57 -5.96 49.08
N LYS A 438 6.53 -5.83 50.00
CA LYS A 438 6.26 -5.71 51.42
C LYS A 438 5.86 -4.28 51.72
#